data_AF-A0A7J0E981-F1
#
_entry.id   AF-A0A7J0E981-F1
#
_cell.length_a   1.000
_cell.length_b   1.000
_cell.length_c   1.000
_cell.angle_alpha   90.00
_cell.angle_beta   90.00
_cell.angle_gamma   90.00
#
_symmetry.space_group_name_H-M   'P 1'
#
loop_
_entity.id
_entity.type
_entity.pdbx_description
1 polymer ?
#
loop_
_entity_poly.entity_id
_entity_poly.type
_entity_poly.pdbx_seq_one_letter_code
_entity_poly.pdbx_strand_id
1 'polypeptide(L)'
;MSHDARYIEVVEIVLRYLEHRDRLVRLSITSLLPRIAHFLRDRFVTNYLKICMDHILTVLKTPAERVSGFVALGEMAGALYGELVHYLPTITSHLRDAIPPRRGRP
;
A
#
# COMPACT_ATOMS: atom_id res chain seq x y z
N MET A 1 -27.72 -7.35 7.28
CA MET A 1 -26.78 -6.96 6.20
C MET A 1 -25.67 -7.99 6.19
N SER A 2 -25.42 -8.64 5.04
CA SER A 2 -24.30 -9.61 4.92
C SER A 2 -22.97 -8.91 5.21
N HIS A 3 -22.04 -9.60 5.89
CA HIS A 3 -20.69 -9.11 6.20
C HIS A 3 -19.95 -8.57 4.96
N ASP A 4 -20.25 -9.11 3.77
CA ASP A 4 -19.68 -8.65 2.50
C ASP A 4 -20.08 -7.22 2.13
N ALA A 5 -21.33 -6.82 2.35
CA ALA A 5 -21.81 -5.49 1.99
C ALA A 5 -21.13 -4.41 2.82
N ARG A 6 -20.89 -4.69 4.11
CA ARG A 6 -20.20 -3.76 5.00
C ARG A 6 -18.72 -3.63 4.65
N TYR A 7 -18.07 -4.74 4.29
CA TYR A 7 -16.68 -4.70 3.84
C TYR A 7 -16.53 -3.83 2.59
N ILE A 8 -17.36 -4.06 1.56
CA ILE A 8 -17.34 -3.29 0.32
C ILE A 8 -17.53 -1.80 0.61
N GLU A 9 -18.52 -1.43 1.41
CA GLU A 9 -18.77 -0.03 1.80
C GLU A 9 -17.53 0.62 2.43
N VAL A 10 -16.86 -0.08 3.36
CA VAL A 10 -15.64 0.42 4.02
C VAL A 10 -14.52 0.60 3.00
N VAL A 11 -14.29 -0.37 2.12
CA VAL A 11 -13.23 -0.26 1.10
C VAL A 11 -13.51 0.91 0.15
N GLU A 12 -14.75 1.03 -0.34
CA GLU A 12 -15.16 2.11 -1.23
C GLU A 12 -14.96 3.50 -0.59
N ILE A 13 -15.28 3.65 0.70
CA ILE A 13 -14.99 4.90 1.42
C ILE A 13 -13.49 5.17 1.43
N VAL A 14 -12.68 4.18 1.81
CA VAL A 14 -11.22 4.33 1.89
C VAL A 14 -10.62 4.70 0.53
N LEU A 15 -11.06 4.05 -0.55
CA LEU A 15 -10.57 4.31 -1.90
C LEU A 15 -10.86 5.73 -2.39
N ARG A 16 -11.98 6.35 -1.97
CA ARG A 16 -12.29 7.75 -2.31
C ARG A 16 -11.29 8.76 -1.74
N TYR A 17 -10.54 8.38 -0.70
CA TYR A 17 -9.61 9.27 -0.01
C TYR A 17 -8.13 9.01 -0.33
N LEU A 18 -7.81 8.11 -1.28
CA LEU A 18 -6.42 7.82 -1.67
C LEU A 18 -5.64 9.08 -2.06
N GLU A 19 -6.27 9.95 -2.85
CA GLU A 19 -5.66 11.20 -3.35
C GLU A 19 -6.19 12.45 -2.64
N HIS A 20 -6.62 12.31 -1.38
CA HIS A 20 -7.12 13.45 -0.61
C HIS A 20 -6.06 14.56 -0.50
N ARG A 21 -6.46 15.84 -0.51
CA ARG A 21 -5.52 16.98 -0.48
C ARG A 21 -4.72 17.05 0.83
N ASP A 22 -5.37 16.74 1.94
CA ASP A 22 -4.74 16.69 3.25
C ASP A 22 -3.81 15.46 3.37
N ARG A 23 -2.55 15.72 3.70
CA ARG A 23 -1.52 14.69 3.88
C ARG A 23 -1.84 13.71 5.01
N LEU A 24 -2.37 14.18 6.14
CA LEU A 24 -2.68 13.31 7.28
C LEU A 24 -3.78 12.32 6.93
N VAL A 25 -4.74 12.75 6.10
CA VAL A 25 -5.75 11.84 5.55
C VAL A 25 -5.08 10.78 4.67
N ARG A 26 -4.21 11.16 3.72
CA ARG A 26 -3.49 10.18 2.87
C ARG A 26 -2.64 9.20 3.65
N LEU A 27 -1.95 9.66 4.70
CA LEU A 27 -1.16 8.79 5.60
C LEU A 27 -2.06 7.79 6.32
N SER A 28 -3.21 8.25 6.81
CA SER A 28 -4.20 7.40 7.48
C SER A 28 -4.76 6.36 6.51
N ILE A 29 -5.14 6.76 5.30
CA ILE A 29 -5.64 5.85 4.25
C ILE A 29 -4.59 4.81 3.87
N THR A 30 -3.34 5.23 3.65
CA THR A 30 -2.22 4.32 3.32
C THR A 30 -2.03 3.26 4.42
N SER A 31 -2.17 3.63 5.70
CA SER A 31 -2.09 2.69 6.83
C SER A 31 -3.29 1.74 6.98
N LEU A 32 -4.42 2.07 6.36
CA LEU A 32 -5.62 1.22 6.42
C LEU A 32 -5.62 0.13 5.34
N LEU A 33 -4.97 0.35 4.19
CA LEU A 33 -4.98 -0.61 3.08
C LEU A 33 -4.53 -2.02 3.50
N PRO A 34 -3.41 -2.20 4.23
CA PRO A 34 -2.96 -3.52 4.63
C PRO A 34 -3.92 -4.20 5.61
N ARG A 35 -4.61 -3.42 6.46
CA ARG A 35 -5.61 -3.94 7.41
C ARG A 35 -6.83 -4.49 6.69
N ILE A 36 -7.27 -3.81 5.63
CA ILE A 36 -8.37 -4.24 4.78
C ILE A 36 -7.98 -5.52 4.03
N ALA A 37 -6.75 -5.55 3.48
CA ALA A 37 -6.20 -6.73 2.82
C ALA A 37 -6.11 -7.95 3.76
N HIS A 38 -5.74 -7.72 5.03
CA HIS A 38 -5.70 -8.79 6.04
C HIS A 38 -7.10 -9.27 6.43
N PHE A 39 -8.07 -8.35 6.52
CA PHE A 39 -9.42 -8.66 6.99
C PHE A 39 -10.19 -9.58 6.04
N LEU A 40 -10.09 -9.36 4.72
CA LEU A 40 -10.79 -10.18 3.72
C LEU A 40 -9.94 -10.35 2.45
N ARG A 41 -8.86 -11.11 2.60
CA ARG A 41 -7.81 -11.30 1.59
C ARG A 41 -8.34 -11.66 0.21
N ASP A 42 -9.12 -12.73 0.08
CA ASP A 42 -9.50 -13.23 -1.26
C ASP A 42 -10.29 -12.18 -2.04
N ARG A 43 -11.24 -11.52 -1.37
CA ARG A 43 -12.00 -10.41 -1.96
C ARG A 43 -11.10 -9.21 -2.28
N PHE A 44 -10.14 -8.90 -1.41
CA PHE A 44 -9.16 -7.85 -1.64
C PHE A 44 -8.32 -8.11 -2.89
N VAL A 45 -7.76 -9.31 -3.00
CA VAL A 45 -6.92 -9.72 -4.12
C VAL A 45 -7.66 -9.60 -5.44
N THR A 46 -8.89 -10.12 -5.51
CA THR A 46 -9.69 -10.11 -6.73
C THR A 46 -10.11 -8.71 -7.17
N ASN A 47 -10.44 -7.81 -6.24
CA ASN A 47 -11.15 -6.57 -6.59
C ASN A 47 -10.35 -5.27 -6.35
N TYR A 48 -9.41 -5.28 -5.41
CA TYR A 48 -8.82 -4.05 -4.86
C TYR A 48 -7.29 -4.02 -4.85
N LEU A 49 -6.63 -5.16 -5.09
CA LEU A 49 -5.17 -5.26 -5.07
C LEU A 49 -4.50 -4.25 -6.00
N LYS A 50 -4.95 -4.20 -7.26
CA LYS A 50 -4.31 -3.37 -8.28
C LYS A 50 -4.30 -1.89 -7.88
N ILE A 51 -5.47 -1.34 -7.54
CA ILE A 51 -5.60 0.08 -7.17
C ILE A 51 -4.82 0.41 -5.90
N CYS A 52 -4.80 -0.48 -4.92
CA CYS A 52 -4.06 -0.26 -3.68
C CYS A 52 -2.55 -0.32 -3.88
N MET A 53 -2.06 -1.26 -4.71
CA MET A 53 -0.64 -1.34 -5.05
C MET A 53 -0.19 -0.15 -5.89
N ASP A 54 -0.98 0.28 -6.87
CA ASP A 54 -0.69 1.48 -7.68
C ASP A 54 -0.56 2.73 -6.79
N HIS A 55 -1.44 2.87 -5.78
CA HIS A 55 -1.34 3.91 -4.76
C HIS A 55 -0.06 3.79 -3.92
N ILE A 56 0.22 2.62 -3.34
CA ILE A 56 1.42 2.41 -2.50
C ILE A 56 2.70 2.73 -3.29
N LEU A 57 2.81 2.26 -4.54
CA LEU A 57 3.96 2.53 -5.40
C LEU A 57 4.11 4.03 -5.73
N THR A 58 3.01 4.76 -5.81
CA THR A 58 3.03 6.22 -5.94
C THR A 58 3.52 6.89 -4.66
N VAL A 59 3.04 6.44 -3.48
CA VAL A 59 3.49 6.93 -2.18
C VAL A 59 5.00 6.72 -1.98
N LEU A 60 5.58 5.61 -2.47
CA LEU A 60 7.03 5.35 -2.39
C LEU A 60 7.87 6.41 -3.10
N LYS A 61 7.32 7.07 -4.13
CA LYS A 61 7.99 8.14 -4.87
C LYS A 61 7.90 9.50 -4.15
N THR A 62 6.95 9.66 -3.23
CA THR A 62 6.69 10.92 -2.53
C THR A 62 7.59 11.06 -1.30
N PRO A 63 8.61 11.94 -1.27
CA PRO A 63 9.60 11.94 -0.18
C PRO A 63 9.01 12.13 1.21
N ALA A 64 7.96 12.95 1.33
CA ALA A 64 7.29 13.23 2.60
C ALA A 64 6.42 12.06 3.12
N GLU A 65 6.08 11.09 2.27
CA GLU A 65 5.18 9.98 2.60
C GLU A 65 5.84 8.61 2.43
N ARG A 66 7.02 8.56 1.81
CA ARG A 66 7.75 7.34 1.44
C ARG A 66 7.92 6.34 2.58
N VAL A 67 8.15 6.82 3.80
CA VAL A 67 8.25 5.96 5.00
C VAL A 67 6.95 5.19 5.22
N SER A 68 5.80 5.88 5.15
CA SER A 68 4.49 5.23 5.30
C SER A 68 4.21 4.24 4.15
N GLY A 69 4.64 4.57 2.94
CA GLY A 69 4.52 3.67 1.79
C GLY A 69 5.30 2.37 1.99
N PHE A 70 6.54 2.43 2.50
CA PHE A 70 7.32 1.23 2.78
C PHE A 70 6.74 0.39 3.94
N VAL A 71 6.19 1.03 4.97
CA VAL A 71 5.48 0.32 6.04
C VAL A 71 4.27 -0.42 5.48
N ALA A 72 3.41 0.27 4.74
CA ALA A 72 2.22 -0.33 4.14
C ALA A 72 2.58 -1.45 3.14
N LEU A 73 3.66 -1.29 2.37
CA LEU A 73 4.17 -2.32 1.47
C LEU A 73 4.60 -3.58 2.24
N GLY A 74 5.32 -3.42 3.35
CA GLY A 74 5.74 -4.54 4.19
C GLY A 74 4.55 -5.29 4.80
N GLU A 75 3.56 -4.54 5.31
CA GLU A 75 2.33 -5.13 5.84
C GLU A 75 1.51 -5.84 4.74
N MET A 76 1.43 -5.25 3.53
CA MET A 76 0.81 -5.89 2.36
C MET A 76 1.50 -7.20 2.00
N ALA A 77 2.83 -7.25 2.01
CA ALA A 77 3.57 -8.47 1.73
C ALA A 77 3.24 -9.58 2.74
N GLY A 78 3.09 -9.23 4.02
CA GLY A 78 2.65 -10.16 5.07
C GLY A 78 1.20 -10.61 4.94
N ALA A 79 0.30 -9.76 4.42
CA ALA A 79 -1.10 -10.10 4.21
C ALA A 79 -1.32 -10.98 2.95
N LEU A 80 -0.57 -10.72 1.89
CA LEU A 80 -0.89 -11.19 0.54
C LEU A 80 0.13 -12.18 -0.05
N TYR A 81 1.31 -12.32 0.53
CA TYR A 81 2.31 -13.31 0.13
C TYR A 81 2.57 -13.32 -1.40
N GLY A 82 2.30 -14.45 -2.07
CA GLY A 82 2.58 -14.68 -3.49
C GLY A 82 1.84 -13.75 -4.46
N GLU A 83 0.79 -13.07 -4.03
CA GLU A 83 0.05 -12.13 -4.88
C GLU A 83 0.90 -10.92 -5.32
N LEU A 84 2.00 -10.64 -4.60
CA LEU A 84 2.89 -9.52 -4.93
C LEU A 84 4.00 -9.87 -5.92
N VAL A 85 4.09 -11.12 -6.40
CA VAL A 85 5.19 -11.58 -7.28
C VAL A 85 5.32 -10.70 -8.53
N HIS A 86 4.21 -10.30 -9.14
CA HIS A 86 4.20 -9.45 -10.32
C HIS A 86 4.71 -8.01 -10.07
N TYR A 87 4.70 -7.56 -8.81
CA TYR A 87 5.17 -6.23 -8.42
C TYR A 87 6.65 -6.22 -7.99
N LEU A 88 7.28 -7.38 -7.80
CA LEU A 88 8.65 -7.49 -7.29
C LEU A 88 9.68 -6.69 -8.09
N PRO A 89 9.66 -6.63 -9.43
CA PRO A 89 10.62 -5.82 -10.18
C PRO A 89 10.54 -4.33 -9.80
N THR A 90 9.32 -3.79 -9.73
CA THR A 90 9.06 -2.39 -9.36
C THR A 90 9.40 -2.11 -7.91
N ILE A 91 9.00 -3.01 -6.99
CA ILE A 91 9.35 -2.91 -5.56
C ILE A 91 10.86 -2.87 -5.37
N THR A 92 11.58 -3.77 -6.05
CA THR A 92 13.05 -3.86 -5.95
C THR A 92 13.71 -2.60 -6.48
N SER A 93 13.18 -1.99 -7.55
CA SER A 93 13.67 -0.70 -8.03
C SER A 93 13.53 0.38 -6.96
N HIS A 94 12.34 0.52 -6.37
CA HIS A 94 12.09 1.52 -5.31
C HIS A 94 12.96 1.31 -4.07
N LEU A 95 13.24 0.06 -3.69
CA LEU A 95 14.13 -0.26 -2.57
C LEU A 95 15.57 0.19 -2.87
N ARG A 96 16.08 -0.06 -4.08
CA ARG A 96 17.43 0.37 -4.48
C ARG A 96 17.55 1.89 -4.45
N ASP A 97 16.56 2.60 -4.99
CA ASP A 97 16.55 4.07 -5.02
C ASP A 97 16.48 4.68 -3.61
N ALA A 98 15.84 3.99 -2.67
CA ALA A 98 15.70 4.44 -1.29
C ALA A 98 16.95 4.20 -0.42
N ILE A 99 17.88 3.33 -0.84
CA ILE A 99 19.10 3.00 -0.11
C ILE A 99 20.29 3.69 -0.80
N PRO A 100 20.74 4.85 -0.29
CA PRO A 100 21.91 5.49 -0.87
C PRO A 100 23.16 4.61 -0.70
N PRO A 101 24.14 4.69 -1.61
CA PRO A 101 25.43 4.05 -1.44
C PRO A 101 26.01 4.47 -0.09
N ARG A 102 26.46 3.50 0.71
CA ARG A 102 27.20 3.81 1.94
C ARG A 102 28.42 4.64 1.54
N ARG A 103 28.44 5.93 1.88
CA ARG A 103 29.66 6.74 1.79
C ARG A 103 30.68 6.05 2.69
N GLY A 104 31.71 5.46 2.10
CA GLY A 104 32.90 5.05 2.83
C GLY A 104 33.36 6.27 3.64
N ARG A 105 33.50 6.10 4.95
CA ARG A 105 34.21 7.10 5.75
C ARG A 105 35.65 7.14 5.20
N PRO A 106 36.22 8.34 4.98
CA PRO A 106 37.64 8.46 4.67
C PRO A 106 38.51 7.94 5.83
#